data_AF-A0A9X9WIG6-F1
#
_entry.id   AF-A0A9X9WIG6-F1
#
_cell.length_a   1.000
_cell.length_b   1.000
_cell.length_c   1.000
_cell.angle_alpha   90.00
_cell.angle_beta   90.00
_cell.angle_gamma   90.00
#
_symmetry.space_group_name_H-M   'P 1'
#
loop_
_entity.id
_entity.type
_entity.pdbx_description
1 polymer ?
#
loop_
_entity_poly.entity_id
_entity_poly.type
_entity_poly.pdbx_seq_one_letter_code
_entity_poly.pdbx_strand_id
1 'polypeptide(L)'
;MSWLAAIFLGLLTGAMAAIYAGFVADLAVPWLRISSFEGGSGYFVLAMGLLGFLGGSIAGVVVCRTLGGPGGEGALRGFGYAVLIVGGIITAAGGWAWTQRDVAPEVAGGPIDLALELRLPRGVEPSENAYAYLQSGPRGRSGGGSLDRNAARLEDGRWILPGRVRVTTSEGDRRIVAGEVGVSAWSFPIPLPARPAALEDAFGPWIAADNATQPDGPPELRYRVVRRPPPAPPPPPEPSAEARRRADFASLPADAPTVALLGFVNAVWQDEVSAAAFRAAQARPDFLVALTARAASPSHDEARDAMYAIGAMRPAPAELADVVRARAAEVIRIAESIDPAAEDSRDRLYAEAHTLSTGVVAAAFGLRRAGIDISPELRAMAAACRPREKAPPHAIADSAERVAAYVGQAAPQGL
;
A
#
# COMPACT_ATOMS: atom_id res chain seq x y z
N MET A 1 38.19 35.29 18.12
CA MET A 1 36.76 35.31 17.72
C MET A 1 35.86 35.55 18.93
N SER A 2 34.72 36.24 18.78
CA SER A 2 33.75 36.41 19.87
C SER A 2 33.01 35.09 20.15
N TRP A 3 32.50 34.92 21.38
CA TRP A 3 31.72 33.74 21.76
C TRP A 3 30.46 33.56 20.90
N LEU A 4 29.78 34.66 20.58
CA LEU A 4 28.57 34.62 19.76
C LEU A 4 28.88 34.09 18.35
N ALA A 5 29.98 34.53 17.73
CA ALA A 5 30.42 34.01 16.45
C ALA A 5 30.82 32.52 16.53
N ALA A 6 31.45 32.09 17.63
CA ALA A 6 31.76 30.67 17.85
C ALA A 6 30.51 29.80 17.94
N ILE A 7 29.52 30.23 18.71
CA ILE A 7 28.25 29.53 18.88
C ILE A 7 27.52 29.46 17.55
N PHE A 8 27.42 30.57 16.81
CA PHE A 8 26.76 30.61 15.52
C PHE A 8 27.41 29.66 14.50
N LEU A 9 28.74 29.73 14.34
CA LEU A 9 29.47 28.84 13.42
C LEU A 9 29.45 27.38 13.89
N GLY A 10 29.42 27.15 15.20
CA GLY A 10 29.18 25.84 15.79
C GLY A 10 27.83 25.27 15.36
N LEU A 11 26.74 25.99 15.59
CA LEU A 11 25.38 25.58 15.17
C LEU A 11 25.29 25.33 13.67
N LEU A 12 25.94 26.16 12.84
CA LEU A 12 26.01 25.95 11.40
C LEU A 12 26.77 24.66 11.04
N THR A 13 27.88 24.38 11.72
CA THR A 13 28.63 23.11 11.59
C THR A 13 27.74 21.93 11.97
N GLY A 14 26.99 22.05 13.07
CA GLY A 14 26.00 21.07 13.50
C GLY A 14 24.94 20.81 12.44
N ALA A 15 24.33 21.85 11.87
CA ALA A 15 23.31 21.71 10.83
C ALA A 15 23.85 20.94 9.61
N MET A 16 25.06 21.27 9.16
CA MET A 16 25.72 20.54 8.05
C MET A 16 26.02 19.08 8.43
N ALA A 17 26.52 18.85 9.64
CA ALA A 17 26.80 17.52 10.15
C ALA A 17 25.52 16.67 10.29
N ALA A 18 24.39 17.29 10.64
CA ALA A 18 23.09 16.61 10.73
C ALA A 18 22.64 16.07 9.38
N ILE A 19 22.71 16.90 8.34
CA ILE A 19 22.36 16.53 6.97
C ILE A 19 23.29 15.40 6.49
N TYR A 20 24.60 15.55 6.70
CA TYR A 20 25.57 14.57 6.23
C TYR A 20 25.47 13.24 6.99
N ALA A 21 25.30 13.27 8.32
CA ALA A 21 25.09 12.08 9.13
C ALA A 21 23.78 11.37 8.76
N GLY A 22 22.69 12.12 8.52
CA GLY A 22 21.43 11.57 8.02
C GLY A 22 21.60 10.88 6.67
N PHE A 23 22.29 11.51 5.72
CA PHE A 23 22.60 10.91 4.42
C PHE A 23 23.43 9.62 4.54
N VAL A 24 24.51 9.64 5.34
CA VAL A 24 25.34 8.44 5.56
C VAL A 24 24.57 7.34 6.30
N ALA A 25 23.70 7.71 7.23
CA ALA A 25 22.83 6.75 7.91
C ALA A 25 21.83 6.10 6.97
N ASP A 26 21.24 6.86 6.04
CA ASP A 26 20.33 6.33 5.00
C ASP A 26 21.04 5.30 4.11
N LEU A 27 22.28 5.59 3.70
CA LEU A 27 23.12 4.61 2.99
C LEU A 27 23.45 3.38 3.84
N ALA A 28 23.59 3.54 5.16
CA ALA A 28 23.91 2.44 6.08
C ALA A 28 22.71 1.53 6.38
N VAL A 29 21.47 2.02 6.25
CA VAL A 29 20.25 1.21 6.45
C VAL A 29 20.28 -0.10 5.66
N PRO A 30 20.49 -0.10 4.32
CA PRO A 30 20.55 -1.34 3.55
C PRO A 30 21.79 -2.18 3.87
N TRP A 31 22.94 -1.56 4.18
CA TRP A 31 24.17 -2.29 4.51
C TRP A 31 24.02 -3.11 5.78
N LEU A 32 23.37 -2.52 6.79
CA LEU A 32 23.19 -3.10 8.12
C LEU A 32 21.87 -3.87 8.27
N ARG A 33 20.98 -3.80 7.27
CA ARG A 33 19.62 -4.38 7.25
C ARG A 33 18.75 -3.90 8.41
N ILE A 34 18.74 -2.60 8.63
CA ILE A 34 17.86 -2.00 9.65
C ILE A 34 16.41 -2.13 9.15
N SER A 35 15.57 -2.79 9.94
CA SER A 35 14.17 -3.05 9.57
C SER A 35 13.38 -1.76 9.38
N SER A 36 12.54 -1.72 8.33
CA SER A 36 11.57 -0.64 8.13
C SER A 36 10.22 -0.91 8.82
N PHE A 37 10.08 -2.06 9.51
CA PHE A 37 8.91 -2.33 10.33
C PHE A 37 8.73 -1.21 11.37
N GLU A 38 7.51 -0.70 11.50
CA GLU A 38 7.17 0.45 12.37
C GLU A 38 8.00 1.73 12.10
N GLY A 39 8.64 1.85 10.93
CA GLY A 39 9.47 3.00 10.61
C GLY A 39 10.87 2.99 11.27
N GLY A 40 11.34 1.84 11.77
CA GLY A 40 12.63 1.70 12.45
C GLY A 40 13.82 2.31 11.69
N SER A 41 13.91 2.07 10.38
CA SER A 41 14.94 2.69 9.52
C SER A 41 14.85 4.22 9.49
N GLY A 42 13.64 4.79 9.48
CA GLY A 42 13.44 6.24 9.53
C GLY A 42 13.88 6.84 10.86
N TYR A 43 13.54 6.20 11.98
CA TYR A 43 13.98 6.63 13.31
C TYR A 43 15.51 6.59 13.45
N PHE A 44 16.15 5.56 12.89
CA PHE A 44 17.62 5.47 12.88
C PHE A 44 18.25 6.65 12.14
N VAL A 45 17.77 7.00 10.95
CA VAL A 45 18.29 8.13 10.16
C VAL A 45 18.10 9.45 10.90
N LEU A 46 16.91 9.69 11.47
CA LEU A 46 16.63 10.90 12.26
C LEU A 46 17.51 10.98 13.50
N ALA A 47 17.71 9.88 14.22
CA ALA A 47 18.55 9.83 15.41
C ALA A 47 20.02 10.11 15.06
N MET A 48 20.54 9.56 13.96
CA MET A 48 21.91 9.84 13.48
C MET A 48 22.07 11.29 13.03
N GLY A 49 21.05 11.87 12.37
CA GLY A 49 21.03 13.29 12.04
C GLY A 49 21.08 14.18 13.28
N LEU A 50 20.26 13.89 14.28
CA LEU A 50 20.25 14.64 15.55
C LEU A 50 21.58 14.49 16.32
N LEU A 51 22.17 13.29 16.33
CA LEU A 51 23.48 13.06 16.92
C LEU A 51 24.58 13.84 16.18
N GLY A 52 24.53 13.85 14.85
CA GLY A 52 25.39 14.66 14.00
C GLY A 52 25.25 16.16 14.30
N PHE A 53 24.01 16.64 14.50
CA PHE A 53 23.75 18.03 14.89
C PHE A 53 24.42 18.40 16.21
N LEU A 54 24.16 17.61 17.26
CA LEU A 54 24.66 17.90 18.60
C LEU A 54 26.19 17.79 18.66
N GLY A 55 26.73 16.68 18.15
CA GLY A 55 28.18 16.44 18.11
C GLY A 55 28.91 17.47 17.24
N GLY A 56 28.37 17.77 16.06
CA GLY A 56 28.92 18.77 15.15
C GLY A 56 28.87 20.19 15.72
N SER A 57 27.82 20.53 16.47
CA SER A 57 27.72 21.84 17.13
C SER A 57 28.79 22.02 18.20
N ILE A 58 28.93 21.04 19.10
CA ILE A 58 29.92 21.08 20.18
C ILE A 58 31.34 21.12 19.60
N ALA A 59 31.65 20.21 18.68
CA ALA A 59 32.95 20.19 18.02
C ALA A 59 33.23 21.49 17.25
N GLY A 60 32.22 22.04 16.56
CA GLY A 60 32.33 23.30 15.84
C GLY A 60 32.68 24.48 16.74
N VAL A 61 32.01 24.62 17.88
CA VAL A 61 32.35 25.68 18.86
C VAL A 61 33.79 25.52 19.34
N VAL A 62 34.19 24.31 19.73
CA VAL A 62 35.54 24.03 20.26
C VAL A 62 36.62 24.29 19.21
N VAL A 63 36.46 23.80 17.99
CA VAL A 63 37.43 23.94 16.90
C VAL A 63 37.52 25.40 16.44
N CYS A 64 36.40 26.09 16.24
CA CYS A 64 36.44 27.51 15.88
C CYS A 64 37.07 28.35 16.98
N ARG A 65 36.89 27.98 18.26
CA ARG A 65 37.46 28.72 19.40
C ARG A 65 38.97 28.55 19.54
N THR A 66 39.49 27.37 19.19
CA THR A 66 40.89 26.99 19.33
C THR A 66 41.71 27.32 18.09
N LEU A 67 41.17 27.09 16.89
CA LEU A 67 41.89 27.25 15.62
C LEU A 67 41.48 28.50 14.83
N GLY A 68 40.38 29.15 15.19
CA GLY A 68 39.76 30.22 14.38
C GLY A 68 40.32 31.63 14.58
N GLY A 69 41.43 31.84 15.29
CA GLY A 69 42.12 33.15 15.37
C GLY A 69 41.24 34.41 15.67
N PRO A 70 41.81 35.61 15.51
CA PRO A 70 41.06 36.87 15.48
C PRO A 70 40.57 37.22 14.05
N GLY A 71 39.51 38.01 13.96
CA GLY A 71 38.96 38.48 12.67
C GLY A 71 38.11 37.46 11.91
N GLY A 72 37.57 37.89 10.76
CA GLY A 72 36.70 37.07 9.91
C GLY A 72 37.42 35.93 9.19
N GLU A 73 38.65 36.15 8.75
CA GLU A 73 39.47 35.14 8.09
C GLU A 73 39.76 33.94 9.01
N GLY A 74 40.15 34.23 10.25
CA GLY A 74 40.32 33.20 11.26
C GLY A 74 39.01 32.43 11.50
N ALA A 75 37.88 33.13 11.63
CA ALA A 75 36.59 32.49 11.87
C ALA A 75 36.22 31.50 10.76
N LEU A 76 36.42 31.90 9.49
CA LEU A 76 36.22 31.05 8.32
C LEU A 76 37.16 29.84 8.31
N ARG A 77 38.44 30.04 8.67
CA ARG A 77 39.42 28.94 8.78
C ARG A 77 39.04 27.94 9.86
N GLY A 78 38.63 28.43 11.03
CA GLY A 78 38.14 27.60 12.13
C GLY A 78 36.91 26.80 11.75
N PHE A 79 35.95 27.43 11.09
CA PHE A 79 34.74 26.78 10.56
C PHE A 79 35.09 25.71 9.52
N GLY A 80 35.99 26.01 8.57
CA GLY A 80 36.46 25.04 7.57
C GLY A 80 37.09 23.80 8.21
N TYR A 81 37.95 23.97 9.22
CA TYR A 81 38.52 22.84 9.97
C TYR A 81 37.45 22.05 10.73
N ALA A 82 36.48 22.73 11.34
CA ALA A 82 35.40 22.07 12.07
C ALA A 82 34.57 21.16 11.15
N VAL A 83 34.15 21.68 10.00
CA VAL A 83 33.41 20.91 8.98
C VAL A 83 34.23 19.73 8.49
N LEU A 84 35.52 19.92 8.21
CA LEU A 84 36.41 18.86 7.73
C LEU A 84 36.61 17.74 8.76
N ILE A 85 36.81 18.09 10.03
CA ILE A 85 36.99 17.11 11.12
C ILE A 85 35.70 16.32 11.34
N VAL A 86 34.57 17.00 11.51
CA VAL A 86 33.27 16.34 11.77
C VAL A 86 32.86 15.50 10.57
N GLY A 87 33.00 16.03 9.34
CA GLY A 87 32.77 15.28 8.11
C GLY A 87 33.67 14.06 7.99
N GLY A 88 34.95 14.17 8.36
CA GLY A 88 35.89 13.04 8.40
C GLY A 88 35.44 11.93 9.35
N ILE A 89 34.97 12.28 10.55
CA ILE A 89 34.45 11.32 11.53
C ILE A 89 33.20 10.60 11.00
N ILE A 90 32.23 11.35 10.46
CA ILE A 90 31.00 10.78 9.87
C ILE A 90 31.35 9.84 8.72
N THR A 91 32.30 10.24 7.85
CA THR A 91 32.77 9.42 6.72
C THR A 91 33.45 8.14 7.21
N ALA A 92 34.30 8.21 8.23
CA ALA A 92 34.96 7.05 8.81
C ALA A 92 33.95 6.08 9.44
N ALA A 93 32.93 6.59 10.14
CA ALA A 93 31.85 5.78 10.69
C ALA A 93 31.02 5.11 9.58
N GLY A 94 30.70 5.84 8.51
CA GLY A 94 30.03 5.29 7.33
C GLY A 94 30.86 4.21 6.62
N GLY A 95 32.17 4.44 6.45
CA GLY A 95 33.11 3.46 5.92
C GLY A 95 33.19 2.20 6.79
N TRP A 96 33.24 2.36 8.12
CA TRP A 96 33.19 1.24 9.05
C TRP A 96 31.88 0.46 8.90
N ALA A 97 30.72 1.13 8.89
CA ALA A 97 29.43 0.48 8.65
C ALA A 97 29.39 -0.26 7.30
N TRP A 98 30.00 0.31 6.26
CA TRP A 98 30.11 -0.33 4.95
C TRP A 98 30.99 -1.58 4.98
N THR A 99 32.08 -1.62 5.75
CA THR A 99 32.86 -2.87 5.91
C THR A 99 32.09 -3.99 6.62
N GLN A 100 31.09 -3.62 7.42
CA GLN A 100 30.18 -4.55 8.11
C GLN A 100 28.96 -4.92 7.26
N ARG A 101 28.92 -4.47 5.99
CA ARG A 101 27.76 -4.70 5.12
C ARG A 101 27.55 -6.19 4.89
N ASP A 102 26.29 -6.57 4.92
CA ASP A 102 25.91 -7.96 4.66
C ASP A 102 25.84 -8.23 3.16
N VAL A 103 26.82 -8.96 2.63
CA VAL A 103 26.88 -9.32 1.21
C VAL A 103 26.45 -10.78 1.05
N ALA A 104 25.42 -11.02 0.23
CA ALA A 104 25.07 -12.38 -0.13
C ALA A 104 26.26 -13.04 -0.87
N PRO A 105 26.67 -14.27 -0.51
CA PRO A 105 27.74 -14.94 -1.21
C PRO A 105 27.33 -15.21 -2.66
N GLU A 106 28.31 -15.05 -3.55
CA GLU A 106 28.15 -15.34 -4.97
C GLU A 106 29.06 -16.49 -5.37
N VAL A 107 28.55 -17.34 -6.26
CA VAL A 107 29.32 -18.41 -6.89
C VAL A 107 29.16 -18.25 -8.40
N ALA A 108 30.28 -18.25 -9.13
CA ALA A 108 30.31 -17.98 -10.57
C ALA A 108 29.62 -16.64 -10.95
N GLY A 109 29.76 -15.61 -10.10
CA GLY A 109 29.21 -14.26 -10.33
C GLY A 109 27.69 -14.17 -10.20
N GLY A 110 27.04 -15.12 -9.52
CA GLY A 110 25.60 -15.09 -9.27
C GLY A 110 25.24 -15.44 -7.82
N PRO A 111 24.10 -14.94 -7.32
CA PRO A 111 23.60 -15.29 -6.00
C PRO A 111 23.26 -16.78 -5.93
N ILE A 112 23.44 -17.35 -4.74
CA ILE A 112 23.17 -18.75 -4.46
C ILE A 112 21.95 -18.95 -3.56
N ASP A 113 21.33 -20.10 -3.69
CA ASP A 113 20.34 -20.65 -2.76
C ASP A 113 20.81 -22.04 -2.31
N LEU A 114 20.21 -22.55 -1.24
CA LEU A 114 20.34 -23.94 -0.84
C LEU A 114 19.10 -24.68 -1.32
N ALA A 115 19.30 -25.66 -2.20
CA ALA A 115 18.28 -26.68 -2.43
C ALA A 115 18.39 -27.67 -1.28
N LEU A 116 17.28 -27.91 -0.60
CA LEU A 116 17.22 -28.77 0.58
C LEU A 116 16.21 -29.89 0.39
N GLU A 117 16.44 -30.96 1.12
CA GLU A 117 15.47 -32.02 1.31
C GLU A 117 15.33 -32.26 2.80
N LEU A 118 14.13 -32.03 3.32
CA LEU A 118 13.77 -32.31 4.70
C LEU A 118 13.12 -33.69 4.76
N ARG A 119 13.73 -34.60 5.49
CA ARG A 119 13.17 -35.91 5.79
C ARG A 119 12.48 -35.88 7.14
N LEU A 120 11.17 -36.08 7.13
CA LEU A 120 10.35 -36.11 8.32
C LEU A 120 10.57 -37.39 9.14
N PRO A 121 10.22 -37.37 10.44
CA PRO A 121 10.19 -38.56 11.28
C PRO A 121 9.21 -39.60 10.71
N ARG A 122 9.39 -40.88 11.09
CA ARG A 122 8.47 -41.93 10.64
C ARG A 122 7.05 -41.66 11.17
N GLY A 123 6.06 -41.87 10.32
CA GLY A 123 4.65 -41.68 10.67
C GLY A 123 4.17 -40.22 10.70
N VAL A 124 5.04 -39.24 10.41
CA VAL A 124 4.65 -37.83 10.28
C VAL A 124 4.40 -37.51 8.82
N GLU A 125 3.19 -37.08 8.49
CA GLU A 125 2.82 -36.65 7.15
C GLU A 125 3.09 -35.15 6.92
N PRO A 126 3.43 -34.72 5.69
CA PRO A 126 3.66 -33.32 5.37
C PRO A 126 2.39 -32.47 5.53
N SER A 127 2.44 -31.43 6.36
CA SER A 127 1.36 -30.43 6.42
C SER A 127 1.44 -29.37 5.32
N GLU A 128 0.34 -28.65 5.11
CA GLU A 128 0.26 -27.55 4.12
C GLU A 128 1.16 -26.36 4.50
N ASN A 129 1.50 -26.24 5.79
CA ASN A 129 2.22 -25.11 6.36
C ASN A 129 3.67 -25.46 6.70
N ALA A 130 4.30 -26.30 5.88
CA ALA A 130 5.71 -26.62 6.01
C ALA A 130 6.56 -25.40 5.61
N TYR A 131 7.55 -25.06 6.44
CA TYR A 131 8.43 -23.91 6.22
C TYR A 131 9.90 -24.27 6.43
N ALA A 132 10.77 -23.49 5.80
CA ALA A 132 12.20 -23.54 6.04
C ALA A 132 12.79 -22.12 5.93
N TYR A 133 13.72 -21.78 6.81
CA TYR A 133 14.49 -20.54 6.71
C TYR A 133 15.93 -20.76 7.18
N LEU A 134 16.85 -19.97 6.64
CA LEU A 134 18.27 -20.00 7.01
C LEU A 134 18.50 -18.96 8.08
N GLN A 135 18.84 -19.37 9.29
CA GLN A 135 19.36 -18.50 10.32
C GLN A 135 20.88 -18.39 10.18
N SER A 136 21.40 -17.17 10.16
CA SER A 136 22.84 -16.92 10.06
C SER A 136 23.32 -15.98 11.16
N GLY A 137 24.43 -16.39 11.77
CA GLY A 137 25.16 -15.69 12.82
C GLY A 137 24.38 -15.43 14.13
N PRO A 138 25.04 -14.76 15.10
CA PRO A 138 24.51 -14.58 16.46
C PRO A 138 23.22 -13.77 16.52
N ARG A 139 22.98 -12.91 15.52
CA ARG A 139 21.81 -12.03 15.44
C ARG A 139 20.62 -12.67 14.72
N GLY A 140 20.74 -13.94 14.31
CA GLY A 140 19.64 -14.71 13.75
C GLY A 140 19.06 -14.13 12.46
N ARG A 141 19.92 -13.58 11.58
CA ARG A 141 19.46 -13.06 10.29
C ARG A 141 18.83 -14.20 9.50
N SER A 142 17.56 -14.05 9.11
CA SER A 142 16.81 -15.09 8.43
C SER A 142 16.74 -14.86 6.92
N GLY A 143 17.11 -15.87 6.15
CA GLY A 143 16.78 -15.99 4.73
C GLY A 143 15.50 -16.80 4.58
N GLY A 144 14.46 -16.20 3.99
CA GLY A 144 13.22 -16.92 3.72
C GLY A 144 13.43 -18.11 2.77
N GLY A 145 12.67 -19.17 2.99
CA GLY A 145 12.63 -20.34 2.14
C GLY A 145 11.25 -20.98 2.12
N SER A 146 11.11 -22.01 1.29
CA SER A 146 9.87 -22.76 1.14
C SER A 146 10.18 -24.25 1.02
N LEU A 147 9.25 -25.05 1.52
CA LEU A 147 9.18 -26.49 1.28
C LEU A 147 8.04 -26.74 0.29
N ASP A 148 8.29 -27.58 -0.71
CA ASP A 148 7.33 -27.95 -1.74
C ASP A 148 6.68 -29.28 -1.39
N ARG A 149 5.49 -29.20 -0.79
CA ARG A 149 4.69 -30.36 -0.43
C ARG A 149 4.22 -31.15 -1.65
N ASN A 150 3.97 -30.51 -2.77
CA ASN A 150 3.47 -31.19 -3.97
C ASN A 150 4.54 -32.08 -4.60
N ALA A 151 5.81 -31.76 -4.36
CA ALA A 151 6.96 -32.58 -4.72
C ALA A 151 7.42 -33.51 -3.58
N ALA A 152 6.63 -33.67 -2.52
CA ALA A 152 6.95 -34.59 -1.44
C ALA A 152 6.88 -36.04 -1.90
N ARG A 153 7.75 -36.88 -1.35
CA ARG A 153 7.84 -38.30 -1.70
C ARG A 153 8.10 -39.15 -0.48
N LEU A 154 7.63 -40.40 -0.51
CA LEU A 154 7.83 -41.35 0.57
C LEU A 154 9.00 -42.28 0.23
N GLU A 155 10.05 -42.26 1.04
CA GLU A 155 11.23 -43.13 0.93
C GLU A 155 11.49 -43.80 2.29
N ASP A 156 11.68 -45.11 2.32
CA ASP A 156 11.98 -45.88 3.56
C ASP A 156 11.01 -45.61 4.73
N GLY A 157 9.73 -45.37 4.41
CA GLY A 157 8.68 -45.06 5.39
C GLY A 157 8.78 -43.65 6.00
N ARG A 158 9.56 -42.75 5.39
CA ARG A 158 9.68 -41.34 5.79
C ARG A 158 9.38 -40.41 4.62
N TRP A 159 8.63 -39.35 4.89
CA TRP A 159 8.36 -38.32 3.89
C TRP A 159 9.57 -37.43 3.70
N ILE A 160 9.90 -37.11 2.44
CA ILE A 160 10.94 -36.17 2.06
C ILE A 160 10.28 -35.00 1.34
N LEU A 161 10.47 -33.80 1.89
CA LEU A 161 9.98 -32.55 1.35
C LEU A 161 11.16 -31.79 0.71
N PRO A 162 11.20 -31.65 -0.62
CA PRO A 162 12.18 -30.77 -1.25
C PRO A 162 11.85 -29.30 -0.95
N GLY A 163 12.86 -28.45 -0.97
CA GLY A 163 12.66 -27.02 -0.75
C GLY A 163 13.84 -26.18 -1.21
N ARG A 164 13.71 -24.87 -1.02
CA ARG A 164 14.79 -23.93 -1.27
C ARG A 164 14.82 -22.86 -0.19
N VAL A 165 16.02 -22.51 0.25
CA VAL A 165 16.23 -21.41 1.20
C VAL A 165 17.27 -20.46 0.63
N ARG A 166 16.98 -19.16 0.73
CA ARG A 166 17.88 -18.12 0.22
C ARG A 166 19.07 -17.92 1.15
N VAL A 167 20.27 -17.95 0.58
CA VAL A 167 21.46 -17.48 1.29
C VAL A 167 21.55 -15.97 1.09
N THR A 168 21.38 -15.23 2.18
CA THR A 168 21.39 -13.76 2.12
C THR A 168 22.66 -13.18 2.72
N THR A 169 23.45 -13.93 3.49
CA THR A 169 24.63 -13.41 4.19
C THR A 169 25.86 -14.27 3.98
N SER A 170 27.03 -13.62 4.02
CA SER A 170 28.34 -14.27 3.99
C SER A 170 28.84 -14.73 5.36
N GLU A 171 28.04 -14.63 6.43
CA GLU A 171 28.42 -15.17 7.75
C GLU A 171 28.55 -16.70 7.69
N GLY A 172 29.53 -17.27 8.39
CA GLY A 172 29.89 -18.69 8.30
C GLY A 172 29.13 -19.62 9.24
N ASP A 173 28.59 -19.11 10.35
CA ASP A 173 27.74 -19.91 11.25
C ASP A 173 26.29 -19.88 10.74
N ARG A 174 25.81 -21.04 10.28
CA ARG A 174 24.56 -21.17 9.55
C ARG A 174 23.76 -22.35 10.08
N ARG A 175 22.47 -22.11 10.30
CA ARG A 175 21.52 -23.13 10.71
C ARG A 175 20.29 -23.02 9.83
N ILE A 176 19.79 -24.14 9.33
CA ILE A 176 18.45 -24.16 8.74
C ILE A 176 17.48 -24.46 9.87
N VAL A 177 16.44 -23.66 10.00
CA VAL A 177 15.27 -24.01 10.79
C VAL A 177 14.20 -24.43 9.82
N ALA A 178 13.72 -25.65 9.95
CA ALA A 178 12.65 -26.18 9.13
C ALA A 178 11.64 -26.92 10.00
N GLY A 179 10.39 -26.92 9.57
CA GLY A 179 9.33 -27.53 10.35
C GLY A 179 7.96 -27.21 9.80
N GLU A 180 6.97 -27.35 10.66
CA GLU A 180 5.57 -27.17 10.32
C GLU A 180 4.91 -26.24 11.32
N VAL A 181 4.12 -25.28 10.83
CA VAL A 181 3.45 -24.30 11.69
C VAL A 181 2.52 -25.03 12.65
N GLY A 182 2.68 -24.75 13.95
CA GLY A 182 1.84 -25.33 15.01
C GLY A 182 2.25 -26.74 15.48
N VAL A 183 3.28 -27.35 14.88
CA VAL A 183 3.74 -28.70 15.24
C VAL A 183 5.12 -28.68 15.87
N SER A 184 6.14 -28.32 15.09
CA SER A 184 7.54 -28.44 15.51
C SER A 184 8.45 -27.59 14.63
N ALA A 185 9.51 -27.06 15.23
CA ALA A 185 10.60 -26.39 14.55
C ALA A 185 11.91 -27.12 14.86
N TRP A 186 12.58 -27.59 13.83
CA TRP A 186 13.84 -28.32 13.94
C TRP A 186 14.99 -27.50 13.42
N SER A 187 16.12 -27.54 14.11
CA SER A 187 17.30 -26.78 13.74
C SER A 187 18.42 -27.71 13.30
N PHE A 188 19.00 -27.39 12.14
CA PHE A 188 20.01 -28.18 11.47
C PHE A 188 21.29 -27.35 11.32
N PRO A 189 22.41 -27.72 11.94
CA PRO A 189 23.68 -27.04 11.72
C PRO A 189 24.18 -27.32 10.30
N ILE A 190 24.39 -26.27 9.51
CA ILE A 190 24.80 -26.40 8.11
C ILE A 190 26.28 -26.05 7.99
N PRO A 191 27.16 -27.00 7.63
CA PRO A 191 28.59 -26.77 7.43
C PRO A 191 28.86 -26.04 6.09
N LEU A 192 28.18 -24.93 5.86
CA LEU A 192 28.31 -24.13 4.65
C LEU A 192 29.26 -22.96 4.91
N PRO A 193 30.43 -22.91 4.26
CA PRO A 193 31.38 -21.83 4.49
C PRO A 193 30.78 -20.47 4.14
N ALA A 194 31.35 -19.43 4.75
CA ALA A 194 31.04 -18.02 4.50
C ALA A 194 30.92 -17.70 2.99
N ARG A 195 31.88 -18.22 2.21
CA ARG A 195 31.96 -18.11 0.74
C ARG A 195 32.17 -19.50 0.14
N PRO A 196 31.09 -20.16 -0.31
CA PRO A 196 31.20 -21.44 -1.01
C PRO A 196 32.03 -21.30 -2.29
N ALA A 197 32.91 -22.27 -2.57
CA ALA A 197 33.83 -22.20 -3.69
C ALA A 197 33.18 -22.61 -5.03
N ALA A 198 32.18 -23.47 -4.99
CA ALA A 198 31.53 -24.03 -6.17
C ALA A 198 30.04 -24.31 -5.92
N LEU A 199 29.31 -24.50 -7.01
CA LEU A 199 27.99 -25.11 -6.98
C LEU A 199 28.17 -26.62 -6.76
N GLU A 200 27.15 -27.26 -6.21
CA GLU A 200 27.18 -28.69 -5.92
C GLU A 200 26.08 -29.40 -6.71
N ASP A 201 26.48 -30.36 -7.55
CA ASP A 201 25.54 -31.13 -8.37
C ASP A 201 24.81 -32.19 -7.54
N ALA A 202 25.49 -32.80 -6.57
CA ALA A 202 24.95 -33.83 -5.69
C ALA A 202 24.52 -33.25 -4.34
N PHE A 203 23.51 -33.85 -3.71
CA PHE A 203 23.18 -33.58 -2.31
C PHE A 203 24.26 -34.12 -1.38
N GLY A 204 24.56 -33.34 -0.34
CA GLY A 204 25.40 -33.78 0.76
C GLY A 204 24.78 -34.90 1.61
N PRO A 205 25.49 -35.33 2.68
CA PRO A 205 24.96 -36.30 3.63
C PRO A 205 23.75 -35.76 4.40
N TRP A 206 22.95 -36.66 4.97
CA TRP A 206 21.87 -36.33 5.89
C TRP A 206 22.41 -35.78 7.21
N ILE A 207 21.85 -34.67 7.67
CA ILE A 207 22.20 -33.97 8.91
C ILE A 207 21.00 -34.07 9.84
N ALA A 208 21.17 -34.67 11.01
CA ALA A 208 20.11 -34.73 12.01
C ALA A 208 19.87 -33.36 12.67
N ALA A 209 18.62 -33.09 13.06
CA ALA A 209 18.31 -31.92 13.87
C ALA A 209 18.98 -32.01 15.25
N ASP A 210 19.54 -30.90 15.74
CA ASP A 210 20.24 -30.88 17.03
C ASP A 210 19.30 -30.76 18.24
N ASN A 211 18.07 -30.33 18.00
CA ASN A 211 17.03 -30.10 19.01
C ASN A 211 15.91 -31.17 19.01
N ALA A 212 16.10 -32.29 18.31
CA ALA A 212 15.09 -33.33 18.19
C ALA A 212 15.45 -34.60 18.99
N THR A 213 14.62 -34.93 19.98
CA THR A 213 14.68 -36.20 20.74
C THR A 213 13.42 -37.01 20.42
N GLN A 214 13.39 -37.67 19.27
CA GLN A 214 12.24 -38.47 18.85
C GLN A 214 12.59 -39.96 18.80
N PRO A 215 11.75 -40.83 19.37
CA PRO A 215 12.01 -42.27 19.45
C PRO A 215 12.06 -42.94 18.06
N ASP A 216 11.28 -42.45 17.10
CA ASP A 216 11.19 -42.99 15.74
C ASP A 216 12.21 -42.37 14.76
N GLY A 217 13.29 -41.83 15.35
CA GLY A 217 14.43 -41.18 14.72
C GLY A 217 14.19 -39.68 14.50
N PRO A 218 15.22 -38.83 14.65
CA PRO A 218 15.08 -37.40 14.42
C PRO A 218 14.75 -37.10 12.94
N PRO A 219 14.18 -35.92 12.66
CA PRO A 219 14.14 -35.39 11.31
C PRO A 219 15.56 -35.12 10.83
N GLU A 220 15.77 -35.26 9.53
CA GLU A 220 17.06 -35.11 8.88
C GLU A 220 16.94 -34.11 7.73
N LEU A 221 18.02 -33.39 7.43
CA LEU A 221 18.09 -32.47 6.32
C LEU A 221 19.36 -32.72 5.53
N ARG A 222 19.27 -32.72 4.20
CA ARG A 222 20.43 -32.58 3.33
C ARG A 222 20.25 -31.39 2.42
N TYR A 223 21.36 -30.85 1.94
CA TYR A 223 21.34 -29.70 1.05
C TYR A 223 22.38 -29.83 -0.06
N ARG A 224 22.27 -28.96 -1.05
CA ARG A 224 23.31 -28.65 -2.04
C ARG A 224 23.26 -27.17 -2.41
N VAL A 225 24.42 -26.61 -2.75
CA VAL A 225 24.53 -25.23 -3.21
C VAL A 225 24.12 -25.11 -4.67
N VAL A 226 23.11 -24.29 -4.95
CA VAL A 226 22.58 -24.08 -6.30
C VAL A 226 22.55 -22.60 -6.66
N ARG A 227 22.63 -22.30 -7.95
CA ARG A 227 22.41 -20.94 -8.44
C ARG A 227 20.95 -20.54 -8.17
N ARG A 228 20.76 -19.32 -7.66
CA ARG A 228 19.42 -18.73 -7.55
C ARG A 228 18.85 -18.53 -8.96
N PRO A 229 17.65 -19.06 -9.26
CA PRO A 229 17.03 -18.79 -10.54
C PRO A 229 16.78 -17.27 -10.66
N PRO A 230 16.86 -16.68 -11.85
CA PRO A 230 16.42 -15.31 -12.03
C PRO A 230 14.98 -15.18 -11.53
N PRO A 231 14.59 -14.03 -10.94
CA PRO A 231 13.20 -13.80 -10.58
C PRO A 231 12.34 -14.04 -11.82
N ALA A 232 11.18 -14.68 -11.64
CA ALA A 232 10.21 -14.79 -12.73
C ALA A 232 9.97 -13.38 -13.28
N PRO A 233 9.83 -13.22 -14.62
CA PRO A 233 9.42 -11.94 -15.16
C PRO A 233 8.14 -11.51 -14.43
N PRO A 234 8.01 -10.23 -14.07
CA PRO A 234 6.77 -9.75 -13.45
C PRO A 234 5.61 -10.18 -14.36
N PRO A 235 4.47 -10.63 -13.79
CA PRO A 235 3.30 -10.89 -14.61
C PRO A 235 3.01 -9.65 -15.46
N PRO A 236 2.52 -9.82 -16.70
CA PRO A 236 2.11 -8.67 -17.50
C PRO A 236 1.16 -7.82 -16.63
N PRO A 237 1.33 -6.48 -16.62
CA PRO A 237 0.48 -5.63 -15.80
C PRO A 237 -0.96 -5.95 -16.14
N GLU A 238 -1.78 -6.25 -15.13
CA GLU A 238 -3.21 -6.41 -15.36
C GLU A 238 -3.73 -5.14 -16.05
N PRO A 239 -4.61 -5.27 -17.05
CA PRO A 239 -5.22 -4.11 -17.66
C PRO A 239 -5.87 -3.26 -16.56
N SER A 240 -5.63 -1.96 -16.61
CA SER A 240 -6.25 -1.02 -15.68
C SER A 240 -7.77 -1.17 -15.73
N ALA A 241 -8.46 -0.80 -14.65
CA ALA A 241 -9.94 -0.82 -14.64
C ALA A 241 -10.53 -0.01 -15.82
N GLU A 242 -9.87 1.10 -16.19
CA GLU A 242 -10.21 1.90 -17.36
C GLU A 242 -10.04 1.12 -18.67
N ALA A 243 -8.92 0.41 -18.84
CA ALA A 243 -8.66 -0.39 -20.05
C ALA A 243 -9.68 -1.55 -20.18
N ARG A 244 -10.01 -2.22 -19.08
CA ARG A 244 -11.07 -3.25 -19.04
C ARG A 244 -12.41 -2.67 -19.45
N ARG A 245 -12.84 -1.57 -18.81
CA ARG A 245 -14.11 -0.92 -19.11
C ARG A 245 -14.21 -0.42 -20.56
N ARG A 246 -13.11 0.11 -21.13
CA ARG A 246 -13.05 0.50 -22.56
C ARG A 246 -13.20 -0.71 -23.48
N ALA A 247 -12.54 -1.82 -23.17
CA ALA A 247 -12.68 -3.07 -23.93
C ALA A 247 -14.10 -3.63 -23.83
N ASP A 248 -14.70 -3.63 -22.64
CA ASP A 248 -16.07 -4.09 -22.42
C ASP A 248 -17.09 -3.26 -23.20
N PHE A 249 -16.96 -1.92 -23.18
CA PHE A 249 -17.82 -1.04 -23.98
C PHE A 249 -17.64 -1.26 -25.49
N ALA A 250 -16.39 -1.40 -25.95
CA ALA A 250 -16.09 -1.67 -27.36
C ALA A 250 -16.60 -3.04 -27.83
N SER A 251 -16.81 -3.99 -26.90
CA SER A 251 -17.36 -5.31 -27.19
C SER A 251 -18.89 -5.33 -27.31
N LEU A 252 -19.58 -4.26 -26.92
CA LEU A 252 -21.04 -4.19 -27.05
C LEU A 252 -21.45 -4.19 -28.53
N PRO A 253 -22.42 -5.03 -28.93
CA PRO A 253 -22.90 -5.01 -30.31
C PRO A 253 -23.66 -3.71 -30.60
N ALA A 254 -23.71 -3.33 -31.88
CA ALA A 254 -24.35 -2.07 -32.31
C ALA A 254 -25.86 -2.01 -32.04
N ASP A 255 -26.51 -3.14 -31.74
CA ASP A 255 -27.91 -3.29 -31.34
C ASP A 255 -28.08 -3.60 -29.84
N ALA A 256 -27.02 -3.43 -29.03
CA ALA A 256 -27.06 -3.65 -27.60
C ALA A 256 -28.26 -2.91 -26.96
N PRO A 257 -29.01 -3.56 -26.04
CA PRO A 257 -30.13 -2.94 -25.34
C PRO A 257 -29.72 -1.63 -24.64
N THR A 258 -30.63 -0.66 -24.60
CA THR A 258 -30.36 0.66 -24.00
C THR A 258 -29.93 0.55 -22.53
N VAL A 259 -30.44 -0.42 -21.78
CA VAL A 259 -30.02 -0.69 -20.40
C VAL A 259 -28.54 -1.10 -20.29
N ALA A 260 -28.01 -1.82 -21.27
CA ALA A 260 -26.60 -2.22 -21.29
C ALA A 260 -25.69 -1.01 -21.54
N LEU A 261 -26.09 -0.11 -22.44
CA LEU A 261 -25.38 1.16 -22.66
C LEU A 261 -25.41 2.05 -21.41
N LEU A 262 -26.55 2.15 -20.73
CA LEU A 262 -26.68 2.88 -19.48
C LEU A 262 -25.84 2.29 -18.34
N GLY A 263 -25.46 1.00 -18.41
CA GLY A 263 -24.51 0.38 -17.48
C GLY A 263 -23.12 1.03 -17.49
N PHE A 264 -22.74 1.65 -18.62
CA PHE A 264 -21.49 2.40 -18.74
C PHE A 264 -21.63 3.87 -18.37
N VAL A 265 -22.84 4.38 -18.15
CA VAL A 265 -23.07 5.76 -17.67
C VAL A 265 -23.04 5.72 -16.15
N ASN A 266 -21.90 6.06 -15.56
CA ASN A 266 -21.67 5.98 -14.11
C ASN A 266 -21.20 7.32 -13.56
N ALA A 267 -21.69 7.70 -12.37
CA ALA A 267 -21.38 8.97 -11.72
C ALA A 267 -19.89 9.16 -11.39
N VAL A 268 -19.19 8.06 -11.07
CA VAL A 268 -17.77 8.00 -10.70
C VAL A 268 -16.88 8.16 -11.93
N TRP A 269 -17.31 7.66 -13.09
CA TRP A 269 -16.52 7.64 -14.32
C TRP A 269 -17.04 8.68 -15.31
N GLN A 270 -16.50 9.89 -15.25
CA GLN A 270 -16.79 10.97 -16.21
C GLN A 270 -15.78 10.98 -17.37
N ASP A 271 -15.57 9.82 -17.99
CA ASP A 271 -14.61 9.63 -19.07
C ASP A 271 -15.28 9.54 -20.45
N GLU A 272 -14.46 9.35 -21.49
CA GLU A 272 -14.92 9.25 -22.87
C GLU A 272 -15.90 8.09 -23.10
N VAL A 273 -15.72 6.97 -22.40
CA VAL A 273 -16.60 5.79 -22.49
C VAL A 273 -17.98 6.13 -21.94
N SER A 274 -18.06 6.79 -20.79
CA SER A 274 -19.32 7.24 -20.19
C SER A 274 -20.08 8.19 -21.14
N ALA A 275 -19.36 9.16 -21.71
CA ALA A 275 -19.95 10.13 -22.64
C ALA A 275 -20.40 9.46 -23.96
N ALA A 276 -19.63 8.51 -24.50
CA ALA A 276 -19.99 7.76 -25.69
C ALA A 276 -21.21 6.86 -25.46
N ALA A 277 -21.23 6.13 -24.34
CA ALA A 277 -22.35 5.28 -23.95
C ALA A 277 -23.63 6.09 -23.75
N PHE A 278 -23.55 7.25 -23.09
CA PHE A 278 -24.69 8.14 -22.90
C PHE A 278 -25.27 8.66 -24.22
N ARG A 279 -24.41 9.12 -25.15
CA ARG A 279 -24.85 9.54 -26.49
C ARG A 279 -25.50 8.40 -27.28
N ALA A 280 -24.90 7.21 -27.24
CA ALA A 280 -25.43 6.02 -27.91
C ALA A 280 -26.78 5.61 -27.32
N ALA A 281 -26.95 5.67 -26.00
CA ALA A 281 -28.21 5.40 -25.32
C ALA A 281 -29.28 6.43 -25.70
N GLN A 282 -28.94 7.72 -25.70
CA GLN A 282 -29.88 8.82 -25.99
C GLN A 282 -30.46 8.75 -27.41
N ALA A 283 -29.72 8.18 -28.37
CA ALA A 283 -30.19 8.00 -29.73
C ALA A 283 -31.23 6.87 -29.90
N ARG A 284 -31.50 6.09 -28.84
CA ARG A 284 -32.43 4.95 -28.90
C ARG A 284 -33.88 5.40 -28.66
N PRO A 285 -34.86 4.80 -29.35
CA PRO A 285 -36.27 5.17 -29.20
C PRO A 285 -36.85 4.83 -27.81
N ASP A 286 -36.30 3.84 -27.13
CA ASP A 286 -36.71 3.40 -25.78
C ASP A 286 -35.92 4.10 -24.65
N PHE A 287 -35.08 5.10 -24.97
CA PHE A 287 -34.19 5.74 -24.01
C PHE A 287 -34.88 6.25 -22.74
N LEU A 288 -36.00 6.97 -22.88
CA LEU A 288 -36.71 7.51 -21.72
C LEU A 288 -37.33 6.41 -20.86
N VAL A 289 -37.85 5.34 -21.46
CA VAL A 289 -38.39 4.19 -20.74
C VAL A 289 -37.27 3.49 -19.96
N ALA A 290 -36.14 3.22 -20.61
CA ALA A 290 -34.99 2.57 -19.99
C ALA A 290 -34.36 3.42 -18.87
N LEU A 291 -34.22 4.73 -19.09
CA LEU A 291 -33.67 5.65 -18.09
C LEU A 291 -34.60 5.79 -16.89
N THR A 292 -35.92 5.87 -17.11
CA THR A 292 -36.93 5.91 -16.03
C THR A 292 -36.91 4.61 -15.22
N ALA A 293 -36.87 3.45 -15.89
CA ALA A 293 -36.77 2.16 -15.21
C ALA A 293 -35.49 2.02 -14.38
N ARG A 294 -34.35 2.49 -14.91
CA ARG A 294 -33.07 2.48 -14.18
C ARG A 294 -33.07 3.44 -13.00
N ALA A 295 -33.61 4.65 -13.17
CA ALA A 295 -33.81 5.61 -12.06
C ALA A 295 -34.78 5.08 -11.00
N ALA A 296 -35.69 4.18 -11.39
CA ALA A 296 -36.61 3.47 -10.50
C ALA A 296 -36.04 2.13 -9.97
N SER A 297 -34.79 1.78 -10.27
CA SER A 297 -34.16 0.54 -9.80
C SER A 297 -34.11 0.48 -8.27
N PRO A 298 -34.34 -0.70 -7.65
CA PRO A 298 -34.08 -0.88 -6.22
C PRO A 298 -32.59 -0.78 -5.87
N SER A 299 -31.69 -0.90 -6.86
CA SER A 299 -30.26 -0.65 -6.66
C SER A 299 -29.98 0.85 -6.56
N HIS A 300 -29.54 1.31 -5.39
CA HIS A 300 -29.23 2.73 -5.16
C HIS A 300 -28.12 3.25 -6.07
N ASP A 301 -27.13 2.42 -6.42
CA ASP A 301 -26.06 2.79 -7.35
C ASP A 301 -26.59 2.99 -8.77
N GLU A 302 -27.44 2.09 -9.26
CA GLU A 302 -28.04 2.24 -10.59
C GLU A 302 -28.96 3.46 -10.68
N ALA A 303 -29.77 3.67 -9.64
CA ALA A 303 -30.65 4.83 -9.54
C ALA A 303 -29.84 6.13 -9.49
N ARG A 304 -28.76 6.18 -8.70
CA ARG A 304 -27.83 7.32 -8.65
C ARG A 304 -27.25 7.61 -10.03
N ASP A 305 -26.69 6.59 -10.69
CA ASP A 305 -26.05 6.73 -11.99
C ASP A 305 -27.03 7.21 -13.07
N ALA A 306 -28.27 6.69 -13.07
CA ALA A 306 -29.34 7.19 -13.92
C ALA A 306 -29.67 8.67 -13.64
N MET A 307 -29.77 9.07 -12.37
CA MET A 307 -30.04 10.46 -12.00
C MET A 307 -28.90 11.43 -12.39
N TYR A 308 -27.65 10.97 -12.37
CA TYR A 308 -26.52 11.74 -12.94
C TYR A 308 -26.69 11.92 -14.45
N ALA A 309 -27.12 10.87 -15.15
CA ALA A 309 -27.43 10.95 -16.57
C ALA A 309 -28.54 11.99 -16.83
N ILE A 310 -29.60 12.03 -16.00
CA ILE A 310 -30.65 13.07 -16.05
C ILE A 310 -30.05 14.47 -15.85
N GLY A 311 -29.16 14.65 -14.86
CA GLY A 311 -28.51 15.92 -14.55
C GLY A 311 -27.61 16.46 -15.69
N ALA A 312 -27.04 15.55 -16.48
CA ALA A 312 -26.22 15.88 -17.64
C ALA A 312 -27.03 16.38 -18.85
N MET A 313 -28.34 16.09 -18.90
CA MET A 313 -29.22 16.50 -19.99
C MET A 313 -29.43 18.02 -20.04
N ARG A 314 -29.68 18.55 -21.26
CA ARG A 314 -29.88 19.98 -21.53
C ARG A 314 -30.94 20.19 -22.64
N PRO A 315 -32.23 20.36 -22.30
CA PRO A 315 -32.87 20.14 -20.99
C PRO A 315 -33.17 18.65 -20.73
N ALA A 316 -33.45 18.29 -19.48
CA ALA A 316 -34.01 16.96 -19.16
C ALA A 316 -35.52 16.89 -19.52
N PRO A 317 -36.02 15.79 -20.08
CA PRO A 317 -37.45 15.59 -20.31
C PRO A 317 -38.27 15.66 -19.03
N ALA A 318 -39.45 16.28 -19.11
CA ALA A 318 -40.27 16.58 -17.94
C ALA A 318 -40.85 15.33 -17.26
N GLU A 319 -41.04 14.27 -18.04
CA GLU A 319 -41.52 12.96 -17.62
C GLU A 319 -40.60 12.31 -16.58
N LEU A 320 -39.32 12.72 -16.51
CA LEU A 320 -38.35 12.22 -15.54
C LEU A 320 -38.50 12.87 -14.16
N ALA A 321 -39.30 13.94 -14.02
CA ALA A 321 -39.45 14.63 -12.74
C ALA A 321 -40.06 13.72 -11.67
N ASP A 322 -41.05 12.90 -12.02
CA ASP A 322 -41.78 12.08 -11.05
C ASP A 322 -40.90 10.97 -10.45
N VAL A 323 -40.03 10.34 -11.24
CA VAL A 323 -39.09 9.35 -10.71
C VAL A 323 -38.05 10.01 -9.80
N VAL A 324 -37.60 11.23 -10.09
CA VAL A 324 -36.66 11.98 -9.24
C VAL A 324 -37.33 12.39 -7.92
N ARG A 325 -38.59 12.84 -7.95
CA ARG A 325 -39.38 13.12 -6.74
C ARG A 325 -39.59 11.88 -5.89
N ALA A 326 -39.91 10.75 -6.50
CA ALA A 326 -40.05 9.48 -5.80
C ALA A 326 -38.76 9.07 -5.09
N ARG A 327 -37.59 9.26 -5.74
CA ARG A 327 -36.29 9.00 -5.12
C ARG A 327 -35.94 9.99 -4.01
N ALA A 328 -36.33 11.26 -4.12
CA ALA A 328 -36.19 12.22 -3.03
C ALA A 328 -37.02 11.81 -1.79
N ALA A 329 -38.26 11.37 -2.01
CA ALA A 329 -39.12 10.84 -0.94
C ALA A 329 -38.53 9.58 -0.29
N GLU A 330 -37.86 8.73 -1.07
CA GLU A 330 -37.14 7.57 -0.54
C GLU A 330 -35.94 7.93 0.32
N VAL A 331 -35.14 8.94 -0.08
CA VAL A 331 -34.06 9.44 0.78
C VAL A 331 -34.61 9.94 2.12
N ILE A 332 -35.72 10.69 2.09
CA ILE A 332 -36.41 11.15 3.31
C ILE A 332 -36.80 9.96 4.18
N ARG A 333 -37.45 8.94 3.61
CA ARG A 333 -37.87 7.72 4.33
C ARG A 333 -36.68 6.97 4.95
N ILE A 334 -35.58 6.80 4.21
CA ILE A 334 -34.36 6.16 4.72
C ILE A 334 -33.80 6.99 5.88
N ALA A 335 -33.65 8.31 5.69
CA ALA A 335 -33.16 9.21 6.72
C ALA A 335 -34.03 9.15 7.98
N GLU A 336 -35.34 9.18 7.86
CA GLU A 336 -36.27 9.08 9.00
C GLU A 336 -36.15 7.74 9.73
N SER A 337 -35.92 6.64 9.01
CA SER A 337 -35.83 5.28 9.57
C SER A 337 -34.54 4.99 10.36
N ILE A 338 -33.52 5.84 10.28
CA ILE A 338 -32.25 5.61 10.98
C ILE A 338 -32.44 5.73 12.50
N ASP A 339 -32.19 4.66 13.24
CA ASP A 339 -32.17 4.72 14.70
C ASP A 339 -30.81 5.27 15.16
N PRO A 340 -30.75 6.46 15.81
CA PRO A 340 -29.50 7.02 16.27
C PRO A 340 -28.80 6.16 17.34
N ALA A 341 -29.53 5.26 18.02
CA ALA A 341 -28.99 4.39 19.05
C ALA A 341 -28.39 3.07 18.51
N ALA A 342 -28.72 2.67 17.27
CA ALA A 342 -28.28 1.40 16.69
C ALA A 342 -27.17 1.60 15.64
N GLU A 343 -25.91 1.39 16.06
CA GLU A 343 -24.69 1.66 15.28
C GLU A 343 -24.66 0.99 13.90
N ASP A 344 -24.99 -0.31 13.80
CA ASP A 344 -24.96 -1.03 12.51
C ASP A 344 -26.06 -0.56 11.52
N SER A 345 -27.19 -0.11 12.05
CA SER A 345 -28.27 0.45 11.22
C SER A 345 -27.89 1.81 10.66
N ARG A 346 -27.15 2.58 11.44
CA ARG A 346 -26.75 3.96 11.16
C ARG A 346 -25.84 4.04 9.94
N ASP A 347 -24.75 3.29 9.93
CA ASP A 347 -23.72 3.42 8.89
C ASP A 347 -24.22 2.91 7.53
N ARG A 348 -24.95 1.77 7.53
CA ARG A 348 -25.54 1.21 6.31
C ARG A 348 -26.60 2.12 5.71
N LEU A 349 -27.58 2.53 6.51
CA LEU A 349 -28.68 3.37 6.01
C LEU A 349 -28.18 4.77 5.61
N TYR A 350 -27.11 5.30 6.25
CA TYR A 350 -26.47 6.52 5.78
C TYR A 350 -25.77 6.35 4.44
N ALA A 351 -25.04 5.25 4.22
CA ALA A 351 -24.42 4.98 2.93
C ALA A 351 -25.48 4.90 1.81
N GLU A 352 -26.62 4.28 2.10
CA GLU A 352 -27.77 4.20 1.20
C GLU A 352 -28.38 5.59 0.92
N ALA A 353 -28.73 6.35 1.95
CA ALA A 353 -29.28 7.70 1.83
C ALA A 353 -28.33 8.65 1.08
N HIS A 354 -27.03 8.58 1.39
CA HIS A 354 -25.99 9.38 0.74
C HIS A 354 -25.91 9.07 -0.76
N THR A 355 -25.86 7.78 -1.12
CA THR A 355 -25.78 7.32 -2.51
C THR A 355 -26.95 7.86 -3.35
N LEU A 356 -28.18 7.69 -2.87
CA LEU A 356 -29.37 8.19 -3.56
C LEU A 356 -29.44 9.72 -3.59
N SER A 357 -29.17 10.39 -2.47
CA SER A 357 -29.27 11.86 -2.37
C SER A 357 -28.35 12.57 -3.35
N THR A 358 -27.17 12.01 -3.59
CA THR A 358 -26.20 12.55 -4.55
C THR A 358 -26.76 12.50 -5.97
N GLY A 359 -27.45 11.42 -6.33
CA GLY A 359 -28.16 11.31 -7.59
C GLY A 359 -29.30 12.32 -7.71
N VAL A 360 -30.17 12.41 -6.70
CA VAL A 360 -31.31 13.37 -6.68
C VAL A 360 -30.82 14.81 -6.89
N VAL A 361 -29.76 15.19 -6.17
CA VAL A 361 -29.13 16.51 -6.31
C VAL A 361 -28.57 16.74 -7.71
N ALA A 362 -27.95 15.73 -8.34
CA ALA A 362 -27.45 15.83 -9.70
C ALA A 362 -28.59 16.01 -10.73
N ALA A 363 -29.66 15.22 -10.62
CA ALA A 363 -30.83 15.30 -11.51
C ALA A 363 -31.52 16.68 -11.45
N ALA A 364 -31.50 17.34 -10.29
CA ALA A 364 -32.07 18.68 -10.08
C ALA A 364 -31.56 19.70 -11.11
N PHE A 365 -30.28 19.63 -11.49
CA PHE A 365 -29.69 20.55 -12.47
C PHE A 365 -30.26 20.35 -13.88
N GLY A 366 -30.52 19.10 -14.27
CA GLY A 366 -31.13 18.78 -15.57
C GLY A 366 -32.59 19.24 -15.63
N LEU A 367 -33.36 18.96 -14.58
CA LEU A 367 -34.77 19.34 -14.46
C LEU A 367 -34.98 20.85 -14.36
N ARG A 368 -34.10 21.58 -13.64
CA ARG A 368 -34.15 23.04 -13.59
C ARG A 368 -34.05 23.66 -14.98
N ARG A 369 -33.17 23.14 -15.84
CA ARG A 369 -33.02 23.63 -17.23
C ARG A 369 -34.28 23.38 -18.06
N ALA A 370 -35.12 22.42 -17.67
CA ALA A 370 -36.42 22.17 -18.25
C ALA A 370 -37.54 23.05 -17.66
N GLY A 371 -37.21 23.96 -16.74
CA GLY A 371 -38.20 24.80 -16.03
C GLY A 371 -38.93 24.08 -14.90
N ILE A 372 -38.44 22.93 -14.44
CA ILE A 372 -39.09 22.12 -13.41
C ILE A 372 -38.43 22.42 -12.07
N ASP A 373 -39.21 22.96 -11.13
CA ASP A 373 -38.77 23.21 -9.76
C ASP A 373 -38.95 21.93 -8.91
N ILE A 374 -37.85 21.44 -8.35
CA ILE A 374 -37.83 20.37 -7.34
C ILE A 374 -37.21 20.85 -6.01
N SER A 375 -37.13 22.18 -5.81
CA SER A 375 -36.64 22.77 -4.57
C SER A 375 -37.47 22.40 -3.33
N PRO A 376 -38.80 22.19 -3.38
CA PRO A 376 -39.56 21.69 -2.24
C PRO A 376 -39.06 20.34 -1.73
N GLU A 377 -38.82 19.38 -2.63
CA GLU A 377 -38.35 18.04 -2.32
C GLU A 377 -36.92 18.06 -1.77
N LEU A 378 -36.03 18.89 -2.34
CA LEU A 378 -34.67 19.06 -1.83
C LEU A 378 -34.64 19.68 -0.43
N ARG A 379 -35.52 20.67 -0.13
CA ARG A 379 -35.65 21.24 1.23
C ARG A 379 -36.19 20.21 2.22
N ALA A 380 -37.17 19.40 1.84
CA ALA A 380 -37.70 18.34 2.68
C ALA A 380 -36.62 17.28 2.98
N MET A 381 -35.83 16.90 1.97
CA MET A 381 -34.68 16.00 2.12
C MET A 381 -33.63 16.57 3.06
N ALA A 382 -33.33 17.86 2.95
CA ALA A 382 -32.40 18.53 3.86
C ALA A 382 -32.91 18.56 5.30
N ALA A 383 -34.19 18.86 5.51
CA ALA A 383 -34.82 18.87 6.83
C ALA A 383 -34.77 17.48 7.49
N ALA A 384 -35.10 16.41 6.74
CA ALA A 384 -35.04 15.03 7.24
C ALA A 384 -33.60 14.60 7.63
N CYS A 385 -32.58 15.21 7.02
CA CYS A 385 -31.18 14.93 7.30
C CYS A 385 -30.56 15.83 8.41
N ARG A 386 -31.30 16.80 8.99
CA ARG A 386 -30.85 17.71 10.07
C ARG A 386 -31.49 17.41 11.43
N PRO A 387 -30.82 17.69 12.57
CA PRO A 387 -29.48 17.29 12.99
C PRO A 387 -29.56 16.03 13.88
N ARG A 388 -29.09 14.88 13.36
CA ARG A 388 -28.75 13.74 14.22
C ARG A 388 -27.27 13.87 14.54
N GLU A 389 -26.93 13.91 15.82
CA GLU A 389 -25.75 14.58 16.43
C GLU A 389 -24.33 14.24 15.92
N LYS A 390 -24.12 13.42 14.88
CA LYS A 390 -22.79 13.07 14.35
C LYS A 390 -22.79 12.88 12.82
N ALA A 391 -21.69 13.26 12.16
CA ALA A 391 -21.46 13.17 10.71
C ALA A 391 -21.52 11.71 10.22
N PRO A 392 -22.22 11.34 9.12
CA PRO A 392 -22.29 12.01 7.79
C PRO A 392 -23.55 12.78 7.30
N PRO A 393 -24.74 12.77 7.94
CA PRO A 393 -25.98 13.34 7.37
C PRO A 393 -25.97 14.87 7.17
N HIS A 394 -25.08 15.61 7.83
CA HIS A 394 -24.89 17.04 7.58
C HIS A 394 -24.46 17.35 6.14
N ALA A 395 -23.64 16.48 5.53
CA ALA A 395 -23.18 16.68 4.16
C ALA A 395 -24.33 16.60 3.15
N ILE A 396 -25.29 15.68 3.39
CA ILE A 396 -26.49 15.53 2.56
C ILE A 396 -27.36 16.78 2.70
N ALA A 397 -27.65 17.19 3.94
CA ALA A 397 -28.48 18.37 4.21
C ALA A 397 -27.90 19.64 3.58
N ASP A 398 -26.62 19.91 3.80
CA ASP A 398 -25.96 21.10 3.28
C ASP A 398 -25.90 21.10 1.75
N SER A 399 -25.66 19.94 1.13
CA SER A 399 -25.69 19.82 -0.34
C SER A 399 -27.10 20.07 -0.89
N ALA A 400 -28.11 19.44 -0.30
CA ALA A 400 -29.50 19.57 -0.71
C ALA A 400 -30.01 21.02 -0.58
N GLU A 401 -29.68 21.73 0.50
CA GLU A 401 -30.06 23.13 0.67
C GLU A 401 -29.38 24.07 -0.32
N ARG A 402 -28.07 23.91 -0.53
CA ARG A 402 -27.34 24.71 -1.51
C ARG A 402 -27.97 24.56 -2.89
N VAL A 403 -28.30 23.33 -3.28
CA VAL A 403 -28.92 23.08 -4.60
C VAL A 403 -30.38 23.53 -4.62
N ALA A 404 -31.15 23.37 -3.55
CA ALA A 404 -32.51 23.91 -3.48
C ALA A 404 -32.56 25.43 -3.62
N ALA A 405 -31.63 26.14 -2.97
CA ALA A 405 -31.49 27.59 -3.08
C ALA A 405 -31.13 28.01 -4.51
N TYR A 406 -30.23 27.28 -5.18
CA TYR A 406 -29.86 27.52 -6.56
C TYR A 406 -31.02 27.22 -7.54
N VAL A 407 -31.72 26.09 -7.38
CA VAL A 407 -32.81 25.66 -8.26
C VAL A 407 -34.02 26.57 -8.16
N GLY A 408 -34.37 27.02 -6.94
CA GLY A 408 -35.52 27.90 -6.70
C GLY A 408 -35.33 29.35 -7.15
N GLN A 409 -34.14 29.76 -7.57
CA GLN A 409 -33.94 31.04 -8.25
C GLN A 409 -34.55 30.97 -9.65
N ALA A 410 -35.39 31.96 -9.99
CA ALA A 410 -35.99 32.08 -11.31
C ALA A 410 -34.93 31.84 -12.40
N ALA A 411 -35.24 30.95 -13.35
CA ALA A 411 -34.34 30.67 -14.46
C ALA A 411 -34.03 32.01 -15.17
N PRO A 412 -32.75 32.32 -15.45
CA PRO A 412 -32.41 33.55 -16.16
C PRO A 412 -33.20 33.59 -17.47
N GLN A 413 -34.08 34.58 -17.60
CA GLN A 413 -34.86 34.81 -18.81
C GLN A 413 -33.90 35.28 -19.90
N GLY A 414 -33.43 34.37 -20.77
CA GLY A 414 -32.71 34.72 -22.00
C GLY A 414 -31.29 34.18 -22.13
N LEU A 415 -31.13 32.86 -22.26
CA LEU A 415 -29.93 32.22 -22.81
C LEU A 415 -30.31 31.26 -23.93
#